data_AF-A0A7W7H2Z0-F1
#
_entry.id   AF-A0A7W7H2Z0-F1
#
_cell.length_a   1.000
_cell.length_b   1.000
_cell.length_c   1.000
_cell.angle_alpha   90.00
_cell.angle_beta   90.00
_cell.angle_gamma   90.00
#
_symmetry.space_group_name_H-M   'P 1'
#
loop_
_entity.id
_entity.type
_entity.pdbx_description
1 polymer ?
#
loop_
_entity_poly.entity_id
_entity_poly.type
_entity_poly.pdbx_seq_one_letter_code
_entity_poly.pdbx_strand_id
1 'polypeptide(L)'
;MADTTVWTPVIAGGIGVLGAVLGALVTHLGTSRRDEQQGRRQRAEKLRDTRAALFLDLMEFLENLDNRLLVDLSQRDGFLDQMPDVQHPGRLSARVDLYADPDLRRAWARVVDAEYAIRSEWDDPTGENPHELIEDARTAVATVQGLLRERVATLA
;
A
#
# COMPACT_ATOMS: atom_id res chain seq x y z
N MET A 1 56.76 52.28 -44.75
CA MET A 1 56.28 51.10 -45.50
C MET A 1 56.66 49.87 -44.69
N ALA A 2 55.65 49.06 -44.30
CA ALA A 2 55.69 47.67 -43.81
C ALA A 2 56.55 47.38 -42.55
N ASP A 3 56.19 46.57 -41.56
CA ASP A 3 55.02 45.73 -41.22
C ASP A 3 55.26 45.17 -39.78
N THR A 4 54.32 44.36 -39.27
CA THR A 4 54.41 43.39 -38.14
C THR A 4 53.99 43.83 -36.72
N THR A 5 52.69 44.01 -36.56
CA THR A 5 51.73 43.09 -35.94
C THR A 5 52.24 41.91 -35.06
N VAL A 6 51.46 41.66 -34.00
CA VAL A 6 51.24 40.39 -33.26
C VAL A 6 52.27 39.99 -32.21
N TRP A 7 52.02 40.33 -30.94
CA TRP A 7 52.16 39.36 -29.83
C TRP A 7 51.00 39.55 -28.84
N THR A 8 49.90 38.89 -29.20
CA THR A 8 48.61 38.76 -28.53
C THR A 8 48.75 38.07 -27.16
N PRO A 9 47.94 38.42 -26.15
CA PRO A 9 48.05 37.90 -24.78
C PRO A 9 47.57 36.43 -24.68
N VAL A 10 48.43 35.53 -24.20
CA VAL A 10 48.11 34.09 -24.01
C VAL A 10 47.87 33.72 -22.54
N ILE A 11 47.91 34.66 -21.59
CA ILE A 11 47.88 34.33 -20.15
C ILE A 11 46.45 34.26 -19.56
N ALA A 12 45.40 34.66 -20.30
CA ALA A 12 44.04 34.70 -19.76
C ALA A 12 43.21 33.40 -19.90
N GLY A 13 43.76 32.33 -20.49
CA GLY A 13 43.01 31.08 -20.75
C GLY A 13 43.03 30.04 -19.62
N GLY A 14 43.99 30.11 -18.69
CA GLY A 14 44.25 29.02 -17.73
C GLY A 14 43.41 29.03 -16.45
N ILE A 15 42.85 30.18 -16.05
CA ILE A 15 42.15 30.33 -14.76
C ILE A 15 40.67 29.92 -14.87
N GLY A 16 40.05 30.02 -16.05
CA GLY A 16 38.64 29.68 -16.26
C GLY A 16 38.31 28.18 -16.10
N VAL A 17 39.24 27.29 -16.45
CA VAL A 17 39.00 25.84 -16.47
C VAL A 17 39.03 25.24 -15.06
N LEU A 18 39.89 25.74 -14.17
CA LEU A 18 39.98 25.27 -12.78
C LEU A 18 38.75 25.64 -11.94
N GLY A 19 38.16 26.81 -12.18
CA GLY A 19 36.90 27.23 -11.54
C GLY A 19 35.69 26.38 -11.97
N ALA A 20 35.64 25.98 -13.24
CA ALA A 20 34.57 25.14 -13.77
C ALA A 20 34.57 23.72 -13.17
N VAL A 21 35.75 23.13 -12.96
CA VAL A 21 35.88 21.79 -12.36
C VAL A 21 35.48 21.81 -10.88
N LEU A 22 35.89 22.82 -10.11
CA LEU A 22 35.49 22.96 -8.70
C LEU A 22 33.99 23.27 -8.55
N GLY A 23 33.42 24.12 -9.41
CA GLY A 23 31.98 24.39 -9.45
C GLY A 23 31.16 23.15 -9.79
N ALA A 24 31.62 22.33 -10.74
CA ALA A 24 30.98 21.06 -11.09
C ALA A 24 31.02 20.05 -9.93
N LEU A 25 32.13 19.97 -9.20
CA LEU A 25 32.31 19.04 -8.07
C LEU A 25 31.43 19.42 -6.86
N VAL A 26 31.32 20.72 -6.55
CA VAL A 26 30.42 21.23 -5.50
C VAL A 26 28.95 21.06 -5.89
N THR A 27 28.62 21.26 -7.17
CA THR A 27 27.26 21.01 -7.68
C THR A 27 26.91 19.52 -7.61
N HIS A 28 27.84 18.63 -7.95
CA HIS A 28 27.62 17.18 -7.92
C HIS A 28 27.43 16.60 -6.51
N LEU A 29 28.12 17.16 -5.50
CA LEU A 29 27.91 16.82 -4.09
C LEU A 29 26.63 17.45 -3.51
N GLY A 30 26.23 18.62 -4.01
CA GLY A 30 25.00 19.32 -3.60
C GLY A 30 23.72 18.71 -4.17
N THR A 31 23.76 18.19 -5.41
CA THR A 31 22.61 17.51 -6.04
C THR A 31 22.32 16.17 -5.38
N SER A 32 23.35 15.40 -5.01
CA SER A 32 23.17 14.10 -4.35
C SER A 32 22.31 14.18 -3.07
N ARG A 33 22.49 15.19 -2.22
CA ARG A 33 21.65 15.37 -1.01
C ARG A 33 20.22 15.79 -1.33
N ARG A 34 20.01 16.61 -2.37
CA ARG A 34 18.66 17.00 -2.81
C ARG A 34 17.93 15.85 -3.48
N ASP A 35 18.63 15.05 -4.28
CA ASP A 35 18.10 13.86 -4.95
C ASP A 35 17.75 12.76 -3.93
N GLU A 36 18.55 12.58 -2.88
CA GLU A 36 18.22 11.67 -1.78
C GLU A 36 16.98 12.12 -1.01
N GLN A 37 16.85 13.42 -0.72
CA GLN A 37 15.66 13.94 -0.04
C GLN A 37 14.41 13.84 -0.91
N GLN A 38 14.51 14.13 -2.21
CA GLN A 38 13.42 13.95 -3.16
C GLN A 38 13.03 12.48 -3.31
N GLY A 39 14.01 11.57 -3.39
CA GLY A 39 13.76 10.13 -3.44
C GLY A 39 13.08 9.60 -2.18
N ARG A 40 13.44 10.12 -1.00
CA ARG A 40 12.76 9.76 0.26
C ARG A 40 11.31 10.24 0.29
N ARG A 41 11.04 11.46 -0.19
CA ARG A 41 9.68 12.01 -0.29
C ARG A 41 8.81 11.19 -1.25
N GLN A 42 9.32 10.89 -2.44
CA GLN A 42 8.61 10.06 -3.42
C GLN A 42 8.32 8.65 -2.90
N ARG A 43 9.26 8.04 -2.16
CA ARG A 43 9.02 6.73 -1.51
C ARG A 43 7.94 6.82 -0.44
N ALA A 44 7.95 7.87 0.38
CA ALA A 44 6.94 8.08 1.41
C ALA A 44 5.54 8.31 0.81
N GLU A 45 5.44 9.12 -0.26
CA GLU A 45 4.21 9.32 -1.01
C GLU A 45 3.70 8.01 -1.62
N LYS A 46 4.58 7.26 -2.31
CA LYS A 46 4.23 5.96 -2.89
C LYS A 46 3.74 4.96 -1.84
N LEU A 47 4.34 4.96 -0.64
CA LEU A 47 3.87 4.12 0.47
C LEU A 47 2.50 4.57 0.99
N ARG A 48 2.23 5.88 1.05
CA ARG A 48 0.91 6.41 1.40
C ARG A 48 -0.14 5.99 0.39
N ASP A 49 0.14 6.11 -0.90
CA ASP A 49 -0.76 5.71 -1.98
C ASP A 49 -1.02 4.20 -1.95
N THR A 50 0.03 3.39 -1.72
CA THR A 50 -0.09 1.93 -1.63
C THR A 50 -0.96 1.51 -0.43
N ARG A 51 -0.83 2.21 0.70
CA ARG A 51 -1.68 1.99 1.89
C ARG A 51 -3.12 2.41 1.66
N ALA A 52 -3.35 3.54 0.99
CA ALA A 52 -4.70 3.99 0.64
C ALA A 52 -5.40 2.98 -0.28
N ALA A 53 -4.69 2.47 -1.30
CA ALA A 53 -5.19 1.40 -2.16
C ALA A 53 -5.51 0.13 -1.37
N LEU A 54 -4.62 -0.30 -0.46
CA LEU A 54 -4.89 -1.44 0.43
C LEU A 54 -6.14 -1.23 1.27
N PHE A 55 -6.35 -0.04 1.84
CA PHE A 55 -7.53 0.22 2.68
C PHE A 55 -8.83 0.18 1.86
N LEU A 56 -8.82 0.69 0.63
CA LEU A 56 -9.96 0.55 -0.29
C LEU A 56 -10.25 -0.92 -0.59
N ASP A 57 -9.22 -1.69 -0.93
CA ASP A 57 -9.36 -3.11 -1.25
C ASP A 57 -9.90 -3.91 -0.04
N LEU A 58 -9.45 -3.58 1.18
CA LEU A 58 -9.97 -4.19 2.40
C LEU A 58 -11.42 -3.79 2.67
N MET A 59 -11.81 -2.53 2.46
CA MET A 59 -13.21 -2.12 2.64
C MET A 59 -14.13 -2.86 1.66
N GLU A 60 -13.74 -2.95 0.39
CA GLU A 60 -14.51 -3.69 -0.63
C GLU A 60 -14.65 -5.17 -0.26
N PHE A 61 -13.56 -5.81 0.17
CA PHE A 61 -13.60 -7.20 0.62
C PHE A 61 -14.51 -7.39 1.83
N LEU A 62 -14.41 -6.53 2.84
CA LEU A 62 -15.19 -6.63 4.07
C LEU A 62 -16.68 -6.36 3.83
N GLU A 63 -17.02 -5.42 2.94
CA GLU A 63 -18.41 -5.17 2.53
C GLU A 63 -18.98 -6.39 1.79
N ASN A 64 -18.21 -6.99 0.89
CA ASN A 64 -18.60 -8.22 0.22
C ASN A 64 -18.76 -9.39 1.21
N LEU A 65 -17.87 -9.52 2.19
CA LEU A 65 -17.97 -10.55 3.21
C LEU A 65 -19.20 -10.33 4.10
N ASP A 66 -19.44 -9.10 4.59
CA ASP A 66 -20.63 -8.79 5.41
C ASP A 66 -21.93 -9.08 4.64
N ASN A 67 -21.98 -8.75 3.35
CA ASN A 67 -23.11 -9.10 2.48
C ASN A 67 -23.30 -10.62 2.36
N ARG A 68 -22.22 -11.41 2.28
CA ARG A 68 -22.30 -12.89 2.31
C ARG A 68 -22.82 -13.40 3.64
N LEU A 69 -22.41 -12.78 4.75
CA LEU A 69 -22.83 -13.17 6.11
C LEU A 69 -24.30 -12.81 6.39
N LEU A 70 -24.85 -11.78 5.72
CA LEU A 70 -26.26 -11.39 5.84
C LEU A 70 -27.21 -12.35 5.13
N VAL A 71 -26.73 -13.05 4.09
CA VAL A 71 -27.52 -14.07 3.41
C VAL A 71 -27.50 -15.32 4.28
N ASP A 72 -28.57 -15.46 5.06
CA ASP A 72 -28.77 -16.53 6.02
C ASP A 72 -28.36 -17.90 5.47
N LEU A 73 -27.56 -18.65 6.25
CA LEU A 73 -26.99 -19.96 5.89
C LEU A 73 -28.07 -21.01 5.55
N SER A 74 -29.32 -20.72 5.91
CA SER A 74 -30.50 -21.50 5.58
C SER A 74 -30.89 -21.46 4.09
N GLN A 75 -30.40 -20.48 3.31
CA GLN A 75 -30.67 -20.34 1.86
C GLN A 75 -29.46 -20.74 0.99
N ARG A 76 -28.86 -21.89 1.33
CA ARG A 76 -27.64 -22.47 0.72
C ARG A 76 -27.65 -22.55 -0.82
N ASP A 77 -28.82 -22.70 -1.45
CA ASP A 77 -28.94 -23.26 -2.80
C ASP A 77 -28.76 -22.27 -3.98
N GLY A 78 -28.36 -21.01 -3.79
CA GLY A 78 -28.27 -20.12 -4.96
C GLY A 78 -27.39 -18.88 -4.91
N PHE A 79 -26.93 -18.43 -3.74
CA PHE A 79 -26.26 -17.12 -3.64
C PHE A 79 -24.74 -17.18 -3.68
N LEU A 80 -24.13 -18.22 -3.11
CA LEU A 80 -22.67 -18.35 -3.02
C LEU A 80 -21.99 -18.47 -4.40
N ASP A 81 -22.64 -19.13 -5.37
CA ASP A 81 -22.15 -19.27 -6.74
C ASP A 81 -22.22 -17.98 -7.58
N GLN A 82 -22.96 -16.95 -7.12
CA GLN A 82 -23.22 -15.74 -7.89
C GLN A 82 -22.38 -14.53 -7.47
N MET A 83 -21.72 -14.57 -6.31
CA MET A 83 -20.85 -13.47 -5.92
C MET A 83 -19.47 -13.64 -6.56
N PRO A 84 -19.06 -12.72 -7.47
CA PRO A 84 -17.74 -12.80 -8.06
C PRO A 84 -16.68 -12.83 -6.95
N ASP A 85 -15.69 -13.70 -7.11
CA ASP A 85 -14.54 -13.79 -6.22
C ASP A 85 -13.61 -12.60 -6.50
N VAL A 86 -14.10 -11.39 -6.20
CA VAL A 86 -13.49 -10.13 -6.65
C VAL A 86 -12.08 -9.98 -6.09
N GLN A 87 -11.79 -10.54 -4.90
CA GLN A 87 -10.46 -10.49 -4.30
C GLN A 87 -10.09 -11.77 -3.54
N HIS A 88 -9.04 -12.45 -4.00
CA HIS A 88 -8.54 -13.67 -3.35
C HIS A 88 -7.94 -13.32 -1.97
N PRO A 89 -8.44 -13.88 -0.85
CA PRO A 89 -8.05 -13.49 0.52
C PRO A 89 -6.54 -13.65 0.79
N GLY A 90 -5.89 -14.62 0.15
CA GLY A 90 -4.44 -14.81 0.22
C GLY A 90 -3.62 -13.63 -0.32
N ARG A 91 -4.07 -12.98 -1.41
CA ARG A 91 -3.37 -11.81 -1.99
C ARG A 91 -3.53 -10.58 -1.10
N LEU A 92 -4.71 -10.39 -0.53
CA LEU A 92 -4.96 -9.33 0.45
C LEU A 92 -4.12 -9.53 1.71
N SER A 93 -4.06 -10.75 2.24
CA SER A 93 -3.28 -11.08 3.43
C SER A 93 -1.79 -10.74 3.26
N ALA A 94 -1.18 -11.09 2.12
CA ALA A 94 0.20 -10.71 1.85
C ALA A 94 0.42 -9.19 1.82
N ARG A 95 -0.54 -8.42 1.31
CA ARG A 95 -0.45 -6.94 1.31
C ARG A 95 -0.65 -6.35 2.70
N VAL A 96 -1.56 -6.93 3.49
CA VAL A 96 -1.75 -6.57 4.89
C VAL A 96 -0.46 -6.78 5.67
N ASP A 97 0.21 -7.93 5.49
CA ASP A 97 1.47 -8.22 6.18
C ASP A 97 2.59 -7.22 5.85
N LEU A 98 2.65 -6.75 4.60
CA LEU A 98 3.69 -5.85 4.13
C LEU A 98 3.44 -4.38 4.48
N TYR A 99 2.19 -3.92 4.44
CA TYR A 99 1.89 -2.47 4.44
C TYR A 99 1.06 -2.00 5.64
N ALA A 100 0.37 -2.90 6.34
CA ALA A 100 -0.48 -2.57 7.47
C ALA A 100 0.30 -2.54 8.79
N ASP A 101 -0.15 -1.72 9.72
CA ASP A 101 0.36 -1.69 11.09
C ASP A 101 -0.06 -2.96 11.88
N PRO A 102 0.58 -3.24 13.03
CA PRO A 102 0.36 -4.47 13.79
C PRO A 102 -1.07 -4.68 14.29
N ASP A 103 -1.85 -3.62 14.51
CA ASP A 103 -3.22 -3.74 14.99
C ASP A 103 -4.15 -4.21 13.86
N LEU A 104 -4.01 -3.61 12.68
CA LEU A 104 -4.76 -4.04 11.50
C LEU A 104 -4.41 -5.47 11.09
N ARG A 105 -3.14 -5.87 11.16
CA ARG A 105 -2.70 -7.25 10.87
C ARG A 105 -3.37 -8.28 11.79
N ARG A 106 -3.39 -8.00 13.11
CA ARG A 106 -4.04 -8.89 14.10
C ARG A 106 -5.55 -8.97 13.89
N ALA A 107 -6.19 -7.85 13.59
CA ALA A 107 -7.63 -7.84 13.33
C ALA A 107 -7.97 -8.57 12.01
N TRP A 108 -7.14 -8.39 10.98
CA TRP A 108 -7.30 -9.09 9.69
C TRP A 108 -7.16 -10.61 9.82
N ALA A 109 -6.20 -11.10 10.61
CA ALA A 109 -6.06 -12.53 10.84
C ALA A 109 -7.36 -13.17 11.35
N ARG A 110 -8.08 -12.49 12.26
CA ARG A 110 -9.38 -12.97 12.76
C ARG A 110 -10.45 -13.05 11.66
N VAL A 111 -10.44 -12.11 10.72
CA VAL A 111 -11.37 -12.14 9.57
C VAL A 111 -11.05 -13.33 8.67
N VAL A 112 -9.77 -13.59 8.39
CA VAL A 112 -9.35 -14.74 7.57
C VAL A 112 -9.69 -16.07 8.25
N ASP A 113 -9.45 -16.18 9.57
CA ASP A 113 -9.78 -17.37 10.34
C ASP A 113 -11.30 -17.64 10.34
N ALA A 114 -12.11 -16.59 10.55
CA ALA A 114 -13.55 -16.69 10.54
C ALA A 114 -14.10 -17.03 9.15
N GLU A 115 -13.56 -16.42 8.08
CA GLU A 115 -13.93 -16.73 6.70
C GLU A 115 -13.60 -18.19 6.34
N TYR A 116 -12.44 -18.69 6.78
CA TYR A 116 -12.06 -20.08 6.60
C TYR A 116 -12.99 -21.03 7.35
N ALA A 117 -13.33 -20.72 8.61
CA ALA A 117 -14.25 -21.54 9.41
C ALA A 117 -15.64 -21.62 8.75
N ILE A 118 -16.18 -20.50 8.29
CA ILE A 118 -17.47 -20.46 7.59
C ILE A 118 -17.40 -21.25 6.29
N ARG A 119 -16.32 -21.09 5.51
CA ARG A 119 -16.13 -21.85 4.27
C ARG A 119 -16.03 -23.35 4.53
N SER A 120 -15.31 -23.75 5.58
CA SER A 120 -15.23 -25.15 5.99
C SER A 120 -16.60 -25.72 6.35
N GLU A 121 -17.40 -24.99 7.14
CA GLU A 121 -18.76 -25.42 7.52
C GLU A 121 -19.73 -25.43 6.31
N TRP A 122 -19.48 -24.59 5.29
CA TRP A 122 -20.21 -24.65 4.02
C TRP A 122 -19.89 -25.89 3.19
N ASP A 123 -18.62 -26.26 3.11
CA ASP A 123 -18.14 -27.38 2.31
C ASP A 123 -18.52 -28.72 2.97
N ASP A 124 -18.34 -28.83 4.29
CA ASP A 124 -18.67 -30.01 5.09
C ASP A 124 -19.40 -29.58 6.37
N PRO A 125 -20.75 -29.54 6.36
CA PRO A 125 -21.54 -29.09 7.50
C PRO A 125 -21.41 -30.08 8.65
N THR A 126 -20.51 -29.79 9.58
CA THR A 126 -20.23 -30.64 10.74
C THR A 126 -21.29 -30.48 11.84
N GLY A 127 -22.11 -29.42 11.77
CA GLY A 127 -23.14 -29.10 12.75
C GLY A 127 -22.65 -28.22 13.88
N GLU A 128 -21.47 -27.59 13.75
CA GLU A 128 -21.07 -26.48 14.62
C GLU A 128 -22.06 -25.33 14.45
N ASN A 129 -22.36 -24.64 15.56
CA ASN A 129 -23.42 -23.62 15.66
C ASN A 129 -23.19 -22.51 14.61
N PRO A 130 -23.87 -22.53 13.46
CA PRO A 130 -23.50 -21.73 12.31
C PRO A 130 -23.78 -20.23 12.56
N HIS A 131 -24.71 -19.96 13.47
CA HIS A 131 -25.02 -18.62 13.95
C HIS A 131 -23.87 -18.00 14.74
N GLU A 132 -23.18 -18.79 15.56
CA GLU A 132 -22.04 -18.33 16.38
C GLU A 132 -20.85 -17.96 15.47
N LEU A 133 -20.57 -18.78 14.47
CA LEU A 133 -19.54 -18.51 13.46
C LEU A 133 -19.81 -17.22 12.68
N ILE A 134 -21.07 -16.96 12.31
CA ILE A 134 -21.45 -15.71 11.64
C ILE A 134 -21.23 -14.51 12.57
N GLU A 135 -21.71 -14.57 13.81
CA GLU A 135 -21.60 -13.46 14.75
C GLU A 135 -20.13 -13.14 15.08
N ASP A 136 -19.28 -14.16 15.20
CA ASP A 136 -17.84 -14.00 15.35
C ASP A 136 -17.20 -13.34 14.11
N ALA A 137 -17.57 -13.79 12.90
CA ALA A 137 -17.10 -13.19 11.65
C ALA A 137 -17.53 -11.73 11.52
N ARG A 138 -18.79 -11.40 11.84
CA ARG A 138 -19.31 -10.02 11.82
C ARG A 138 -18.59 -9.14 12.83
N THR A 139 -18.30 -9.67 14.02
CA THR A 139 -17.51 -8.96 15.04
C THR A 139 -16.09 -8.68 14.55
N ALA A 140 -15.45 -9.64 13.89
CA ALA A 140 -14.13 -9.46 13.29
C ALA A 140 -14.16 -8.40 12.17
N VAL A 141 -15.15 -8.47 11.26
CA VAL A 141 -15.37 -7.49 10.19
C VAL A 141 -15.55 -6.09 10.76
N ALA A 142 -16.44 -5.93 11.74
CA ALA A 142 -16.72 -4.65 12.39
C ALA A 142 -15.46 -4.05 13.05
N THR A 143 -14.62 -4.90 13.66
CA THR A 143 -13.35 -4.48 14.25
C THR A 143 -12.42 -3.91 13.18
N VAL A 144 -12.23 -4.62 12.06
CA VAL A 144 -11.37 -4.13 10.97
C VAL A 144 -11.92 -2.85 10.35
N GLN A 145 -13.23 -2.78 10.09
CA GLN A 145 -13.86 -1.58 9.56
C GLN A 145 -13.69 -0.36 10.48
N GLY A 146 -13.83 -0.55 11.80
CA GLY A 146 -13.60 0.52 12.79
C GLY A 146 -12.17 1.07 12.70
N LEU A 147 -11.19 0.17 12.68
CA LEU A 147 -9.78 0.51 12.53
C LEU A 147 -9.45 1.17 11.18
N LEU A 148 -10.12 0.78 10.09
CA LEU A 148 -9.95 1.41 8.78
C LEU A 148 -10.52 2.84 8.76
N ARG A 149 -11.72 3.05 9.35
CA ARG A 149 -12.34 4.38 9.46
C ARG A 149 -11.47 5.36 10.25
N GLU A 150 -10.89 4.91 11.36
CA GLU A 150 -9.95 5.72 12.15
C GLU A 150 -8.74 6.14 11.31
N ARG A 151 -8.13 5.21 10.57
CA ARG A 151 -6.96 5.52 9.73
C ARG A 151 -7.30 6.43 8.57
N VAL A 152 -8.43 6.24 7.91
CA VAL A 152 -8.87 7.14 6.83
C VAL A 152 -9.09 8.56 7.38
N ALA A 153 -9.67 8.70 8.57
CA ALA A 153 -9.84 10.00 9.22
C ALA A 153 -8.50 10.69 9.53
N THR A 154 -7.45 9.93 9.88
CA THR A 154 -6.10 10.50 10.11
C THR A 154 -5.35 10.87 8.82
N LEU A 155 -5.81 10.41 7.66
CA LEU A 155 -5.19 10.66 6.37
C LEU A 155 -5.78 11.87 5.62
N ALA A 156 -6.96 12.35 6.04
CA ALA A 156 -7.64 13.53 5.50
C ALA A 156 -7.16 14.82 6.20
#